data_AF-A0A376CMX0-F1
#
_entry.id   AF-A0A376CMX0-F1
#
_cell.length_a   1.000
_cell.length_b   1.000
_cell.length_c   1.000
_cell.angle_alpha   90.00
_cell.angle_beta   90.00
_cell.angle_gamma   90.00
#
_symmetry.space_group_name_H-M   'P 1'
#
loop_
_entity.id
_entity.type
_entity.pdbx_description
1 polymer ?
#
loop_
_entity_poly.entity_id
_entity_poly.type
_entity_poly.pdbx_seq_one_letter_code
_entity_poly.pdbx_strand_id
1 'polypeptide(L)'
;MSTPENEQLHDEHTTRIAERIFEKIAVVATETVPGAITRDAKLAGLAGSRLPKYVAIMDRPCKKVSFDAELALQFPAPARAIVERVRETVSEHVYRMTGFEVARINITVSTFAECSEGHRITRQQLAEHSPTVWTTPIRVSTKKLRSFQVKQHAPLRPIVVKSPRPLRPPAVPQPVPLRPITVSPIGEFV
;
A
#
# COMPACT_ATOMS: atom_id res chain seq x y z
N MET A 1 -15.07 -17.01 45.22
CA MET A 1 -16.25 -17.07 44.33
C MET A 1 -16.41 -15.68 43.74
N SER A 2 -15.65 -15.35 42.70
CA SER A 2 -15.93 -15.56 41.27
C SER A 2 -16.52 -14.28 40.66
N THR A 3 -15.64 -13.43 40.15
CA THR A 3 -15.91 -12.62 38.96
C THR A 3 -15.77 -13.54 37.74
N PRO A 4 -16.60 -13.39 36.72
CA PRO A 4 -16.05 -13.00 35.40
C PRO A 4 -16.84 -11.83 34.80
N GLU A 5 -16.19 -10.83 34.22
CA GLU A 5 -15.98 -10.70 32.76
C GLU A 5 -17.28 -10.71 31.94
N ASN A 6 -17.73 -9.53 31.48
CA ASN A 6 -17.82 -9.21 30.05
C ASN A 6 -18.53 -7.86 29.86
N GLU A 7 -17.77 -6.81 29.57
CA GLU A 7 -18.29 -5.69 28.80
C GLU A 7 -17.25 -5.34 27.75
N GLN A 8 -17.02 -6.30 26.84
CA GLN A 8 -16.22 -6.08 25.65
C GLN A 8 -17.09 -5.58 24.51
N LEU A 9 -16.59 -4.50 23.89
CA LEU A 9 -16.68 -4.13 22.48
C LEU A 9 -18.00 -3.49 22.01
N HIS A 10 -18.13 -2.19 22.29
CA HIS A 10 -18.65 -1.30 21.25
C HIS A 10 -17.68 -1.36 20.06
N ASP A 11 -18.07 -2.05 18.99
CA ASP A 11 -17.45 -1.86 17.68
C ASP A 11 -17.89 -0.48 17.17
N GLU A 12 -17.18 0.56 17.62
CA GLU A 12 -17.27 1.89 17.05
C GLU A 12 -16.85 1.78 15.60
N HIS A 13 -17.83 1.76 14.68
CA HIS A 13 -17.63 1.68 13.24
C HIS A 13 -16.77 2.86 12.74
N THR A 14 -15.46 2.74 12.88
CA THR A 14 -14.49 3.80 12.61
C THR A 14 -14.13 3.73 11.14
N THR A 15 -14.73 4.60 10.33
CA THR A 15 -14.35 4.77 8.93
C THR A 15 -13.00 5.50 8.87
N ARG A 16 -11.94 4.79 8.47
CA ARG A 16 -10.61 5.37 8.30
C ARG A 16 -10.34 5.67 6.83
N ILE A 17 -10.20 6.96 6.50
CA ILE A 17 -9.69 7.39 5.19
C ILE A 17 -8.16 7.29 5.22
N ALA A 18 -7.58 6.65 4.19
CA ALA A 18 -6.13 6.55 4.02
C ALA A 18 -5.61 7.72 3.18
N GLU A 19 -4.34 8.12 3.40
CA GLU A 19 -3.66 9.18 2.62
C GLU A 19 -3.70 8.91 1.12
N ARG A 20 -3.58 7.63 0.74
CA ARG A 20 -3.72 7.12 -0.63
C ARG A 20 -5.03 7.55 -1.32
N ILE A 21 -6.11 7.75 -0.56
CA ILE A 21 -7.39 8.21 -1.11
C ILE A 21 -7.30 9.68 -1.50
N PHE A 22 -6.66 10.51 -0.67
CA PHE A 22 -6.44 11.93 -0.98
C PHE A 22 -5.57 12.11 -2.22
N GLU A 23 -4.50 11.32 -2.35
CA GLU A 23 -3.66 11.31 -3.56
C GLU A 23 -4.50 11.01 -4.81
N LYS A 24 -5.36 9.99 -4.75
CA LYS A 24 -6.24 9.61 -5.87
C LYS A 24 -7.23 10.70 -6.22
N ILE A 25 -7.87 11.32 -5.22
CA ILE A 25 -8.80 12.43 -5.43
C ILE A 25 -8.07 13.58 -6.12
N ALA A 26 -6.87 13.93 -5.64
CA ALA A 26 -6.09 15.03 -6.21
C ALA A 26 -5.66 14.76 -7.67
N VAL A 27 -5.27 13.52 -7.99
CA VAL A 27 -5.00 13.12 -9.38
C VAL A 27 -6.23 13.32 -10.25
N VAL A 28 -7.37 12.74 -9.88
CA VAL A 28 -8.61 12.84 -10.68
C VAL A 28 -9.07 14.29 -10.83
N ALA A 29 -9.01 15.08 -9.74
CA ALA A 29 -9.35 16.51 -9.76
C ALA A 29 -8.43 17.32 -10.69
N THR A 30 -7.17 16.93 -10.81
CA THR A 30 -6.22 17.61 -11.70
C THR A 30 -6.50 17.29 -13.16
N GLU A 31 -6.89 16.05 -13.46
CA GLU A 31 -7.22 15.60 -14.81
C GLU A 31 -8.45 16.31 -15.39
N THR A 32 -9.31 16.92 -14.58
CA THR A 32 -10.44 17.74 -15.07
C THR A 32 -10.01 19.14 -15.51
N VAL A 33 -8.87 19.64 -15.05
CA VAL A 33 -8.43 21.02 -15.31
C VAL A 33 -7.86 21.12 -16.74
N PRO A 34 -8.36 22.06 -17.57
CA PRO A 34 -7.82 22.27 -18.90
C PRO A 34 -6.32 22.58 -18.89
N GLY A 35 -5.57 21.87 -19.72
CA GLY A 35 -4.12 22.07 -19.85
C GLY A 35 -3.26 21.35 -18.81
N ALA A 36 -3.85 20.62 -17.86
CA ALA A 36 -3.13 19.63 -17.07
C ALA A 36 -3.00 18.33 -17.88
N ILE A 37 -1.80 17.77 -17.96
CA ILE A 37 -1.51 16.62 -18.82
C ILE A 37 -1.27 15.37 -17.98
N THR A 38 -1.99 14.31 -18.31
CA THR A 38 -1.69 12.96 -17.82
C THR A 38 -0.61 12.33 -18.70
N ARG A 39 0.53 12.00 -18.10
CA ARG A 39 1.61 11.27 -18.78
C ARG A 39 1.78 9.91 -18.14
N ASP A 40 1.56 8.86 -18.93
CA ASP A 40 1.79 7.50 -18.48
C ASP A 40 3.29 7.19 -18.43
N ALA A 41 3.72 6.48 -17.39
CA ALA A 41 5.13 6.12 -17.17
C ALA A 41 5.76 5.38 -18.37
N LYS A 42 4.93 4.63 -19.12
CA LYS A 42 5.35 3.90 -20.34
C LYS A 42 5.77 4.83 -21.50
N LEU A 43 5.26 6.07 -21.52
CA LEU A 43 5.53 7.07 -22.55
C LEU A 43 6.61 8.10 -22.12
N ALA A 44 7.18 7.90 -20.93
CA ALA A 44 8.11 8.83 -20.32
C ALA A 44 9.58 8.32 -20.33
N GLY A 45 9.85 7.21 -21.03
CA GLY A 45 11.17 6.60 -21.11
C GLY A 45 11.61 5.93 -19.81
N LEU A 46 12.83 5.37 -19.79
CA LEU A 46 13.37 4.54 -18.70
C LEU A 46 13.41 5.22 -17.31
N ALA A 47 13.19 6.53 -17.23
CA ALA A 47 13.23 7.33 -16.00
C ALA A 47 11.92 8.10 -15.72
N GLY A 48 10.87 7.85 -16.51
CA GLY A 48 9.67 8.66 -16.49
C GLY A 48 8.63 8.22 -15.46
N SER A 49 8.36 9.08 -14.48
CA SER A 49 7.27 8.88 -13.52
C SER A 49 5.91 9.19 -14.14
N ARG A 50 4.85 8.53 -13.65
CA ARG A 50 3.47 8.89 -14.02
C ARG A 50 3.14 10.28 -13.47
N LEU A 51 2.57 11.13 -14.31
CA LEU A 51 2.07 12.47 -13.96
C LEU A 51 0.56 12.54 -14.22
N PRO A 52 -0.21 13.28 -13.41
CA PRO A 52 0.23 14.03 -12.22
C PRO A 52 0.54 13.11 -11.03
N LYS A 53 1.51 13.51 -10.19
CA LYS A 53 1.90 12.77 -8.99
C LYS A 53 1.61 13.61 -7.74
N TYR A 54 1.06 12.96 -6.73
CA TYR A 54 0.73 13.58 -5.44
C TYR A 54 1.28 12.74 -4.29
N VAL A 55 1.77 13.42 -3.26
CA VAL A 55 2.09 12.86 -1.95
C VAL A 55 1.26 13.63 -0.93
N ALA A 56 0.42 12.93 -0.19
CA ALA A 56 -0.47 13.53 0.81
C ALA A 56 0.08 13.35 2.22
N ILE A 57 0.06 14.42 3.01
CA ILE A 57 0.40 14.42 4.44
C ILE A 57 -0.84 14.87 5.21
N MET A 58 -1.39 13.98 6.03
CA MET A 58 -2.67 14.22 6.71
C MET A 58 -2.49 14.57 8.20
N ASP A 59 -3.16 15.64 8.62
CA ASP A 59 -3.42 15.97 10.02
C ASP A 59 -4.86 15.57 10.36
N ARG A 60 -5.01 14.40 10.99
CA ARG A 60 -6.32 13.83 11.33
C ARG A 60 -7.06 14.64 12.39
N PRO A 61 -6.44 15.05 13.53
CA PRO A 61 -7.12 15.87 14.53
C PRO A 61 -7.74 17.15 13.96
N CYS A 62 -7.02 17.84 13.06
CA CYS A 62 -7.48 19.10 12.48
C CYS A 62 -8.35 18.92 11.22
N LYS A 63 -8.52 17.69 10.73
CA LYS A 63 -9.12 17.40 9.41
C LYS A 63 -8.47 18.17 8.26
N LYS A 64 -7.14 18.25 8.27
CA LYS A 64 -6.37 18.96 7.25
C LYS A 64 -5.48 18.02 6.45
N VAL A 65 -5.26 18.34 5.19
CA VAL A 65 -4.32 17.64 4.32
C VAL A 65 -3.41 18.63 3.61
N SER A 66 -2.14 18.27 3.50
CA SER A 66 -1.15 18.99 2.70
C SER A 66 -0.69 18.10 1.56
N PHE A 67 -0.39 18.68 0.41
CA PHE A 67 0.08 17.95 -0.76
C PHE A 67 1.41 18.48 -1.25
N ASP A 68 2.29 17.57 -1.65
CA ASP A 68 3.39 17.84 -2.58
C ASP A 68 3.04 17.21 -3.92
N ALA A 69 3.09 18.00 -4.99
CA ALA A 69 2.57 17.65 -6.30
C ALA A 69 3.58 17.92 -7.41
N GLU A 70 3.63 17.01 -8.37
CA GLU A 70 4.42 17.14 -9.58
C GLU A 70 3.49 17.03 -10.80
N LEU A 71 3.51 18.05 -11.66
CA LEU A 71 2.57 18.20 -12.77
C LEU A 71 3.28 18.36 -14.12
N ALA A 72 2.62 17.87 -15.17
CA ALA A 72 2.90 18.19 -16.56
C ALA A 72 1.82 19.15 -17.07
N LEU A 73 2.22 20.20 -17.79
CA LEU A 73 1.29 21.17 -18.36
C LEU A 73 1.39 21.22 -19.89
N GLN A 74 0.29 21.55 -20.54
CA GLN A 74 0.27 21.80 -21.98
C GLN A 74 1.03 23.08 -22.32
N PHE A 75 1.73 23.07 -23.46
CA PHE A 75 2.34 24.25 -24.06
C PHE A 75 1.75 24.49 -25.46
N PRO A 76 1.48 25.75 -25.84
CA PRO A 76 1.60 26.98 -25.02
C PRO A 76 0.42 27.17 -24.06
N ALA A 77 0.69 27.62 -22.82
CA ALA A 77 -0.36 27.90 -21.83
C ALA A 77 0.09 28.86 -20.71
N PRO A 78 -0.85 29.56 -20.03
CA PRO A 78 -0.56 30.35 -18.84
C PRO A 78 -0.36 29.44 -17.61
N ALA A 79 0.84 28.88 -17.43
CA ALA A 79 1.15 27.89 -16.40
C ALA A 79 0.65 28.28 -15.00
N ARG A 80 0.85 29.53 -14.58
CA ARG A 80 0.39 30.05 -13.29
C ARG A 80 -1.14 29.93 -13.12
N ALA A 81 -1.90 30.30 -14.14
CA ALA A 81 -3.37 30.24 -14.08
C ALA A 81 -3.87 28.79 -14.02
N ILE A 82 -3.20 27.87 -14.71
CA ILE A 82 -3.52 26.43 -14.60
C ILE A 82 -3.25 25.95 -13.17
N VAL A 83 -2.09 26.27 -12.62
CA VAL A 83 -1.71 25.87 -11.25
C VAL A 83 -2.67 26.43 -10.21
N GLU A 84 -3.09 27.69 -10.34
CA GLU A 84 -4.13 28.29 -9.50
C GLU A 84 -5.45 27.51 -9.62
N ARG A 85 -5.87 27.18 -10.85
CA ARG A 85 -7.09 26.39 -11.07
C ARG A 85 -7.02 24.97 -10.52
N VAL A 86 -5.87 24.32 -10.62
CA VAL A 86 -5.62 23.00 -10.01
C VAL A 86 -5.77 23.07 -8.50
N ARG A 87 -5.23 24.12 -7.86
CA ARG A 87 -5.35 24.28 -6.40
C ARG A 87 -6.79 24.39 -5.95
N GLU A 88 -7.58 25.20 -6.67
CA GLU A 88 -9.00 25.39 -6.39
C GLU A 88 -9.79 24.10 -6.57
N THR A 89 -9.57 23.41 -7.69
CA THR A 89 -10.28 22.17 -8.06
C THR A 89 -9.96 21.03 -7.10
N VAL A 90 -8.68 20.82 -6.78
CA VAL A 90 -8.26 19.80 -5.81
C VAL A 90 -8.84 20.09 -4.43
N SER A 91 -8.79 21.35 -3.98
CA SER A 91 -9.32 21.72 -2.66
C SER A 91 -10.82 21.49 -2.56
N GLU A 92 -11.58 21.86 -3.59
CA GLU A 92 -13.03 21.65 -3.64
C GLU A 92 -13.37 20.15 -3.69
N HIS A 93 -12.69 19.35 -4.51
CA HIS A 93 -12.92 17.91 -4.59
C HIS A 93 -12.61 17.21 -3.26
N VAL A 94 -11.48 17.52 -2.63
CA VAL A 94 -11.10 16.95 -1.34
C VAL A 94 -12.15 17.29 -0.28
N TYR A 95 -12.55 18.55 -0.19
CA TYR A 95 -13.57 18.99 0.76
C TYR A 95 -14.91 18.29 0.52
N ARG A 96 -15.40 18.27 -0.72
CA ARG A 96 -16.70 17.66 -1.07
C ARG A 96 -16.74 16.15 -0.87
N MET A 97 -15.63 15.45 -1.13
CA MET A 97 -15.59 13.98 -1.05
C MET A 97 -15.26 13.46 0.35
N THR A 98 -14.50 14.22 1.16
CA THR A 98 -13.95 13.72 2.43
C THR A 98 -14.27 14.59 3.65
N GLY A 99 -14.66 15.85 3.43
CA GLY A 99 -14.84 16.85 4.49
C GLY A 99 -13.54 17.37 5.11
N PHE A 100 -12.38 17.06 4.52
CA PHE A 100 -11.08 17.62 4.93
C PHE A 100 -10.81 18.94 4.21
N GLU A 101 -10.10 19.84 4.89
CA GLU A 101 -9.59 21.06 4.29
C GLU A 101 -8.16 20.86 3.77
N VAL A 102 -7.86 21.46 2.62
CA VAL A 102 -6.49 21.47 2.10
C VAL A 102 -5.74 22.66 2.68
N ALA A 103 -4.72 22.39 3.50
CA ALA A 103 -3.93 23.43 4.14
C ALA A 103 -2.93 24.07 3.18
N ARG A 104 -2.28 23.26 2.35
CA ARG A 104 -1.34 23.71 1.32
C ARG A 104 -1.19 22.67 0.22
N ILE A 105 -0.81 23.16 -0.96
CA ILE A 105 -0.39 22.32 -2.08
C ILE A 105 0.93 22.91 -2.58
N ASN A 106 2.03 22.18 -2.53
CA ASN A 106 3.27 22.60 -3.17
C ASN A 106 3.29 21.97 -4.56
N ILE A 107 3.39 22.78 -5.62
CA ILE A 107 3.28 22.30 -7.00
C ILE A 107 4.58 22.59 -7.73
N THR A 108 5.21 21.53 -8.23
CA THR A 108 6.34 21.60 -9.15
C THR A 108 5.85 21.22 -10.55
N VAL A 109 6.03 22.12 -11.52
CA VAL A 109 5.78 21.80 -12.93
C VAL A 109 7.06 21.18 -13.48
N SER A 110 7.07 19.88 -13.70
CA SER A 110 8.28 19.15 -14.11
C SER A 110 8.47 19.10 -15.61
N THR A 111 7.39 19.23 -16.40
CA THR A 111 7.49 19.17 -17.85
C THR A 111 6.37 19.95 -18.54
N PHE A 112 6.66 20.40 -19.75
CA PHE A 112 5.69 20.97 -20.67
C PHE A 112 5.52 20.03 -21.86
N ALA A 113 4.29 19.66 -22.18
CA ALA A 113 3.96 18.84 -23.34
C ALA A 113 3.44 19.74 -24.47
N GLU A 114 3.98 19.58 -25.67
CA GLU A 114 3.45 20.25 -26.85
C GLU A 114 2.04 19.74 -27.17
N CYS A 115 1.12 20.65 -27.43
CA CYS A 115 -0.20 20.27 -27.91
C CYS A 115 -0.11 19.88 -29.40
N SER A 116 -0.50 18.65 -29.71
CA SER A 116 -0.55 18.14 -31.10
C SER A 116 -1.47 18.96 -32.02
N GLU A 117 -2.42 19.71 -31.47
CA GLU A 117 -3.38 20.52 -32.24
C GLU A 117 -3.05 22.03 -32.26
N GLY A 118 -1.87 22.43 -31.73
CA GLY A 118 -1.43 23.84 -31.72
C GLY A 118 -2.32 24.79 -30.90
N HIS A 119 -3.35 24.29 -30.22
CA HIS A 119 -4.27 25.12 -29.45
C HIS A 119 -3.63 25.57 -28.13
N ARG A 120 -3.57 26.89 -27.96
CA ARG A 120 -3.14 27.52 -26.71
C ARG A 120 -4.27 27.48 -25.70
N ILE A 121 -4.00 27.02 -24.48
CA ILE A 121 -4.96 27.13 -23.37
C ILE A 121 -5.10 28.62 -23.00
N THR A 122 -6.32 29.14 -23.01
CA THR A 122 -6.60 30.54 -22.68
C THR A 122 -6.98 30.71 -21.21
N ARG A 123 -6.84 31.92 -20.66
CA ARG A 123 -7.34 32.23 -19.31
C ARG A 123 -8.85 32.14 -19.22
N GLN A 124 -9.56 32.47 -20.31
CA GLN A 124 -11.01 32.37 -20.38
C GLN A 124 -11.46 30.91 -20.22
N GLN A 125 -10.83 29.98 -20.94
CA GLN A 125 -11.14 28.55 -20.82
C GLN A 125 -10.92 28.02 -19.39
N LEU A 126 -9.91 28.53 -18.68
CA LEU A 126 -9.68 28.18 -17.26
C LEU A 126 -10.73 28.79 -16.32
N ALA A 127 -11.22 30.00 -16.64
CA ALA A 127 -12.28 30.66 -15.89
C ALA A 127 -13.64 29.96 -16.08
N GLU A 128 -13.89 29.42 -17.27
CA GLU A 128 -15.11 28.68 -17.61
C GLU A 128 -15.14 27.25 -17.04
N HIS A 129 -13.98 26.62 -16.83
CA HIS A 129 -13.89 25.37 -16.07
C HIS A 129 -14.59 25.54 -14.72
N SER A 130 -15.34 24.56 -14.21
CA SER A 130 -15.91 24.59 -12.86
C SER A 130 -15.10 23.69 -11.93
N PRO A 131 -14.71 24.13 -10.73
CA PRO A 131 -13.90 23.31 -9.82
C PRO A 131 -14.77 22.34 -9.01
N THR A 132 -16.08 22.42 -9.14
CA THR A 132 -17.03 21.70 -8.29
C THR A 132 -17.30 20.29 -8.80
N VAL A 133 -17.16 19.31 -7.90
CA VAL A 133 -17.65 17.94 -8.09
C VAL A 133 -19.00 17.75 -7.42
N TRP A 134 -19.95 17.17 -8.15
CA TRP A 134 -21.20 16.71 -7.57
C TRP A 134 -21.06 15.27 -7.08
N THR A 135 -21.15 15.08 -5.77
CA THR A 135 -21.19 13.75 -5.16
C THR A 135 -22.65 13.30 -5.06
N THR A 136 -22.99 12.19 -5.74
CA THR A 136 -24.31 11.56 -5.55
C THR A 136 -24.19 10.57 -4.40
N PRO A 137 -24.95 10.72 -3.30
CA PRO A 137 -24.84 9.83 -2.16
C PRO A 137 -25.32 8.42 -2.55
N ILE A 138 -24.42 7.44 -2.51
CA ILE A 138 -24.77 6.04 -2.71
C ILE A 138 -25.20 5.47 -1.35
N ARG A 139 -26.47 5.09 -1.23
CA ARG A 139 -26.95 4.36 -0.05
C ARG A 139 -26.51 2.91 -0.17
N VAL A 140 -25.51 2.53 0.62
CA VAL A 140 -25.15 1.12 0.81
C VAL A 140 -26.04 0.52 1.90
N SER A 141 -26.86 -0.46 1.54
CA SER A 141 -27.52 -1.29 2.56
C SER A 141 -26.43 -2.10 3.24
N THR A 142 -26.23 -1.90 4.54
CA THR A 142 -25.36 -2.77 5.34
C THR A 142 -25.91 -4.18 5.22
N LYS A 143 -25.24 -5.02 4.44
CA LYS A 143 -25.62 -6.42 4.31
C LYS A 143 -25.39 -7.03 5.69
N LYS A 144 -26.47 -7.34 6.43
CA LYS A 144 -26.38 -8.02 7.74
C LYS A 144 -25.45 -9.21 7.55
N LEU A 145 -24.28 -9.15 8.19
CA LEU A 145 -23.35 -10.26 8.23
C LEU A 145 -24.14 -11.43 8.82
N ARG A 146 -24.46 -12.44 7.98
CA ARG A 146 -24.91 -13.72 8.52
C ARG A 146 -23.71 -14.23 9.31
N SER A 147 -23.91 -14.46 10.60
CA SER A 147 -22.89 -15.08 11.44
C SER A 147 -22.39 -16.32 10.70
N PHE A 148 -21.09 -16.34 10.42
CA PHE A 148 -20.46 -17.52 9.87
C PHE A 148 -20.48 -18.55 10.99
N GLN A 149 -21.29 -19.60 10.82
CA GLN A 149 -21.28 -20.73 11.75
C GLN A 149 -19.98 -21.50 11.50
N VAL A 150 -18.97 -21.19 12.30
CA VAL A 150 -17.77 -22.02 12.40
C VAL A 150 -18.24 -23.37 12.92
N LYS A 151 -18.10 -24.44 12.12
CA LYS A 151 -18.29 -25.81 12.63
C LYS A 151 -17.34 -25.96 13.81
N GLN A 152 -17.87 -26.09 15.02
CA GLN A 152 -17.07 -26.39 16.20
C GLN A 152 -16.19 -27.60 15.86
N HIS A 153 -14.89 -27.48 16.13
CA HIS A 153 -13.94 -28.56 15.87
C HIS A 153 -14.45 -29.82 16.56
N ALA A 154 -14.67 -30.88 15.78
CA ALA A 154 -14.95 -32.19 16.34
C ALA A 154 -13.79 -32.55 17.28
N PRO A 155 -14.07 -33.15 18.45
CA PRO A 155 -13.01 -33.54 19.37
C PRO A 155 -11.99 -34.39 18.62
N LEU A 156 -10.71 -33.99 18.73
CA LEU A 156 -9.61 -34.71 18.10
C LEU A 156 -9.65 -36.15 18.61
N ARG A 157 -9.65 -37.11 17.69
CA ARG A 157 -9.55 -38.52 18.09
C ARG A 157 -8.22 -38.71 18.84
N PRO A 158 -8.22 -39.37 20.00
CA PRO A 158 -6.98 -39.69 20.70
C PRO A 158 -6.05 -40.43 19.75
N ILE A 159 -4.83 -39.92 19.58
CA ILE A 159 -3.80 -40.62 18.82
C ILE A 159 -3.31 -41.76 19.72
N VAL A 160 -3.78 -42.98 19.44
CA VAL A 160 -3.26 -44.19 20.08
C VAL A 160 -1.91 -44.52 19.44
N VAL A 161 -0.84 -44.00 20.03
CA VAL A 161 0.52 -44.38 19.67
C VAL A 161 0.73 -45.81 20.18
N LYS A 162 1.01 -46.76 19.27
CA LYS A 162 1.46 -48.10 19.66
C LYS A 162 2.74 -47.93 20.48
N SER A 163 2.77 -48.48 21.69
CA SER A 163 3.92 -48.41 22.59
C SER A 163 5.23 -48.70 21.84
N PRO A 164 6.31 -47.92 22.06
CA PRO A 164 7.57 -48.14 21.37
C PRO A 164 8.03 -49.58 21.57
N ARG A 165 8.33 -50.27 20.48
CA ARG A 165 8.94 -51.60 20.54
C ARG A 165 10.28 -51.45 21.25
N PRO A 166 10.58 -52.23 22.31
CA PRO A 166 11.88 -52.15 22.96
C PRO A 166 12.98 -52.40 21.93
N LEU A 167 13.88 -51.43 21.78
CA LEU A 167 15.01 -51.52 20.86
C LEU A 167 15.94 -52.63 21.36
N ARG A 168 16.25 -53.58 20.48
CA ARG A 168 17.25 -54.61 20.77
C ARG A 168 18.62 -53.94 20.77
N PRO A 169 19.42 -54.06 21.85
CA PRO A 169 20.78 -53.54 21.84
C PRO A 169 21.58 -54.14 20.67
N PRO A 170 22.43 -53.36 19.98
CA PRO A 170 23.31 -53.91 18.97
C PRO A 170 24.27 -54.92 19.62
N ALA A 171 24.42 -56.08 18.97
CA ALA A 171 25.37 -57.09 19.42
C ALA A 171 26.80 -56.57 19.21
N VAL A 172 27.50 -56.32 20.32
CA VAL A 172 28.91 -55.92 20.29
C VAL A 172 29.74 -57.20 20.07
N PRO A 173 30.51 -57.30 18.97
CA PRO A 173 31.43 -58.42 18.79
C PRO A 173 32.51 -58.38 19.87
N GLN A 174 32.82 -59.54 20.46
CA GLN A 174 33.81 -59.64 21.52
C GLN A 174 35.20 -59.24 20.99
N PRO A 175 36.02 -58.50 21.78
CA PRO A 175 37.36 -58.11 21.37
C PRO A 175 38.21 -59.33 21.05
N VAL A 176 38.81 -59.34 19.85
CA VAL A 176 39.74 -60.40 19.45
C VAL A 176 41.05 -60.20 20.23
N PRO A 177 41.56 -61.23 20.94
CA PRO A 177 42.83 -61.10 21.65
C PRO A 177 43.97 -60.90 20.64
N LEU A 178 44.78 -59.87 20.86
CA LEU A 178 45.94 -59.56 20.03
C LEU A 178 47.03 -60.62 20.24
N ARG A 179 47.65 -61.08 19.15
CA ARG A 179 48.83 -61.95 19.21
C ARG A 179 50.07 -61.07 19.45
N PRO A 180 50.91 -61.38 20.45
CA PRO A 180 52.18 -60.70 20.61
C PRO A 180 53.07 -60.96 19.39
N ILE A 181 53.71 -59.91 18.89
CA ILE A 181 54.71 -60.02 17.82
C ILE A 181 56.06 -60.25 18.46
N THR A 182 56.67 -61.39 18.19
CA THR A 182 58.06 -61.67 18.57
C THR A 182 58.98 -61.08 17.51
N VAL A 183 59.79 -60.09 17.89
CA VAL A 183 60.80 -59.50 17.02
C VAL A 183 62.10 -60.29 17.23
N SER A 184 62.58 -60.96 16.18
CA SER A 184 63.92 -61.57 16.19
C SER A 184 64.98 -60.48 15.92
N PRO A 185 66.05 -60.41 16.72
CA PRO A 185 67.13 -59.46 16.45
C PRO A 185 67.83 -59.82 15.14
N ILE A 186 68.04 -58.81 14.29
CA ILE A 186 68.78 -58.91 13.03
C ILE A 186 70.26 -59.10 13.36
N GLY A 187 70.83 -60.15 12.77
CA GLY A 187 72.19 -60.60 12.98
C GLY A 187 73.27 -59.58 12.59
N GLU A 188 74.43 -59.82 13.19
CA GLU A 188 75.68 -59.07 13.13
C GLU A 188 76.14 -58.76 11.70
N PHE A 189 76.59 -57.52 11.50
CA PHE A 189 77.36 -57.11 10.32
C PHE A 189 78.85 -57.28 10.60
N VAL A 190 79.52 -57.96 9.67
CA VAL A 190 80.98 -58.08 9.52
C VAL A 190 81.60 -56.76 9.13
#